data_AF-A0A7J7S744-F1
#
_entry.id   AF-A0A7J7S744-F1
#
_cell.length_a   1.000
_cell.length_b   1.000
_cell.length_c   1.000
_cell.angle_alpha   90.00
_cell.angle_beta   90.00
_cell.angle_gamma   90.00
#
_symmetry.space_group_name_H-M   'P 1'
#
loop_
_entity.id
_entity.type
_entity.pdbx_description
1 polymer ?
#
loop_
_entity_poly.entity_id
_entity_poly.type
_entity_poly.pdbx_seq_one_letter_code
_entity_poly.pdbx_strand_id
1 'polypeptide(L)'
;MSDLATTLDAQGHFDEACAYVQRACDLAKQVGHPELHVVLSNLAAVLMHRERYAQAKEIYQEALKQAELKRDEVSIQHIKKELAELSRKSRSSP
;
A
#
# COMPACT_ATOMS: atom_id res chain seq x y z
N MET A 1 -14.23 2.82 2.89
CA MET A 1 -13.34 1.67 3.17
C MET A 1 -12.13 2.13 4.00
N SER A 2 -12.35 3.03 4.96
CA SER A 2 -11.29 3.69 5.74
C SER A 2 -11.01 2.97 7.07
N ASP A 3 -11.74 1.90 7.37
CA ASP A 3 -11.92 1.51 8.78
C ASP A 3 -11.11 0.29 9.21
N LEU A 4 -10.35 -0.35 8.32
CA LEU A 4 -9.51 -1.49 8.72
C LEU A 4 -8.05 -1.07 8.96
N ALA A 5 -7.52 -0.25 8.06
CA ALA A 5 -6.18 0.32 8.16
C ALA A 5 -6.01 1.22 9.40
N THR A 6 -6.98 2.09 9.68
CA THR A 6 -6.95 2.99 10.84
C THR A 6 -7.16 2.25 12.16
N THR A 7 -7.96 1.18 12.17
CA THR A 7 -8.22 0.41 13.40
C THR A 7 -7.03 -0.46 13.80
N LEU A 8 -6.30 -1.01 12.82
CA LEU A 8 -5.05 -1.73 13.07
C LEU A 8 -3.93 -0.80 13.57
N ASP A 9 -3.99 0.48 13.22
CA ASP A 9 -2.98 1.48 13.61
C ASP A 9 -3.03 1.84 15.11
N ALA A 10 -4.20 1.68 15.75
CA ALA A 10 -4.44 2.14 17.12
C ALA A 10 -4.02 1.16 18.23
N GLN A 11 -3.70 -0.11 17.92
CA GLN A 11 -3.54 -1.17 18.94
C GLN A 11 -2.13 -1.76 19.08
N GLY A 12 -1.13 -1.29 18.31
CA GLY A 12 0.24 -1.80 18.43
C GLY A 12 0.51 -3.19 17.81
N HIS A 13 -0.51 -3.85 17.26
CA HIS A 13 -0.40 -5.14 16.56
C HIS A 13 0.01 -4.99 15.08
N PHE A 14 1.03 -4.18 14.80
CA PHE A 14 1.47 -3.85 13.44
C PHE A 14 1.98 -5.02 12.62
N ASP A 15 2.69 -5.94 13.27
CA ASP A 15 3.21 -7.13 12.59
C ASP A 15 2.06 -8.06 12.18
N GLU A 16 1.01 -8.14 12.99
CA GLU A 16 -0.22 -8.84 12.62
C GLU A 16 -0.94 -8.12 11.49
N ALA A 17 -1.07 -6.79 11.54
CA ALA A 17 -1.66 -6.00 10.47
C ALA A 17 -0.93 -6.21 9.14
N CYS A 18 0.41 -6.17 9.14
CA CYS A 18 1.21 -6.45 7.96
C CYS A 18 0.99 -7.89 7.49
N ALA A 19 0.96 -8.88 8.39
CA ALA A 19 0.72 -10.28 8.04
C ALA A 19 -0.69 -10.51 7.46
N TYR A 20 -1.72 -9.86 8.02
CA TYR A 20 -3.09 -9.91 7.52
C TYR A 20 -3.20 -9.28 6.13
N VAL A 21 -2.59 -8.12 5.92
CA VAL A 21 -2.66 -7.46 4.62
C VAL A 21 -1.79 -8.19 3.59
N GLN A 22 -0.66 -8.78 3.97
CA GLN A 22 0.13 -9.67 3.11
C GLN A 22 -0.70 -10.88 2.66
N ARG A 23 -1.36 -11.57 3.59
CA ARG A 23 -2.27 -12.69 3.28
C ARG A 23 -3.45 -12.26 2.42
N ALA A 24 -4.03 -11.10 2.69
CA ALA A 24 -5.11 -10.53 1.89
C ALA A 24 -4.63 -10.23 0.46
N CYS A 25 -3.39 -9.76 0.30
CA CYS A 25 -2.79 -9.53 -1.01
C CYS A 25 -2.52 -10.84 -1.76
N ASP A 26 -1.99 -11.86 -1.09
CA ASP A 26 -1.75 -13.17 -1.70
C ASP A 26 -3.06 -13.83 -2.14
N LEU A 27 -4.09 -13.76 -1.29
CA LEU A 27 -5.43 -14.25 -1.63
C LEU A 27 -6.04 -13.44 -2.78
N ALA A 28 -5.96 -12.10 -2.73
CA ALA A 28 -6.49 -11.22 -3.77
C ALA A 28 -5.77 -11.41 -5.12
N LYS A 29 -4.47 -11.70 -5.12
CA LYS A 29 -3.72 -12.15 -6.31
C LYS A 29 -4.24 -13.49 -6.83
N GLN A 30 -4.51 -14.43 -5.94
CA GLN A 30 -4.98 -15.76 -6.29
C GLN A 30 -6.41 -15.75 -6.86
N VAL A 31 -7.29 -14.89 -6.35
CA VAL A 31 -8.67 -14.74 -6.84
C VAL A 31 -8.82 -13.71 -7.96
N GLY A 32 -7.75 -13.03 -8.37
CA GLY A 32 -7.78 -12.01 -9.42
C GLY A 32 -8.65 -10.80 -9.06
N HIS A 33 -8.63 -10.37 -7.80
CA HIS A 33 -9.52 -9.33 -7.28
C HIS A 33 -9.41 -8.05 -8.12
N PRO A 34 -10.53 -7.49 -8.63
CA PRO A 34 -10.51 -6.37 -9.56
C PRO A 34 -9.87 -5.10 -8.97
N GLU A 35 -9.93 -4.92 -7.65
CA GLU A 35 -9.38 -3.75 -6.94
C GLU A 35 -8.14 -4.07 -6.09
N LEU A 36 -7.37 -5.09 -6.46
CA LEU A 36 -6.14 -5.46 -5.75
C LEU A 36 -5.17 -4.27 -5.58
N HIS A 37 -5.07 -3.39 -6.59
CA HIS A 37 -4.23 -2.20 -6.54
C HIS A 37 -4.64 -1.20 -5.45
N VAL A 38 -5.94 -1.07 -5.16
CA VAL A 38 -6.45 -0.19 -4.10
C VAL A 38 -6.09 -0.73 -2.72
N VAL A 39 -6.19 -2.05 -2.54
CA VAL A 39 -5.80 -2.70 -1.28
C VAL A 39 -4.30 -2.51 -1.02
N LEU A 40 -3.48 -2.70 -2.05
CA LEU A 40 -2.03 -2.48 -1.98
C LEU A 40 -1.68 -1.02 -1.71
N SER A 41 -2.32 -0.05 -2.37
CA SER A 41 -2.05 1.38 -2.12
C SER A 41 -2.35 1.77 -0.67
N ASN A 42 -3.44 1.25 -0.10
CA ASN A 42 -3.80 1.52 1.28
C ASN A 42 -2.78 0.92 2.27
N LEU A 43 -2.27 -0.29 2.00
CA LEU A 43 -1.19 -0.87 2.80
C LEU A 43 0.06 0.01 2.78
N ALA A 44 0.46 0.47 1.60
CA ALA A 44 1.64 1.31 1.45
C ALA A 44 1.48 2.66 2.17
N ALA A 45 0.27 3.23 2.21
CA ALA A 45 -0.04 4.43 2.99
C ALA A 45 0.13 4.18 4.50
N VAL A 46 -0.33 3.04 5.03
CA VAL A 46 -0.10 2.68 6.44
C VAL A 46 1.39 2.55 6.74
N LEU A 47 2.15 1.90 5.86
CA LEU A 47 3.61 1.77 6.00
C LEU A 47 4.32 3.13 5.95
N MET A 48 3.82 4.07 5.13
CA MET A 48 4.29 5.46 5.09
C MET A 48 4.07 6.21 6.40
N HIS A 49 2.91 6.06 7.04
CA HIS A 49 2.62 6.67 8.34
C HIS A 49 3.53 6.15 9.45
N ARG A 50 4.05 4.93 9.30
CA ARG A 50 4.95 4.28 10.25
C ARG A 50 6.43 4.42 9.88
N GLU A 51 6.75 5.29 8.93
CA GLU A 51 8.12 5.55 8.46
C GLU A 51 8.84 4.30 7.88
N ARG A 52 8.09 3.24 7.55
CA ARG A 52 8.61 2.03 6.89
C ARG A 52 8.71 2.27 5.38
N TYR A 53 9.48 3.28 4.99
CA TYR A 53 9.54 3.78 3.61
C TYR A 53 10.00 2.74 2.59
N ALA A 54 10.93 1.85 2.97
CA ALA A 54 11.42 0.80 2.07
C ALA A 54 10.31 -0.17 1.67
N GLN A 55 9.55 -0.67 2.65
CA GLN A 55 8.44 -1.58 2.41
C GLN A 55 7.26 -0.88 1.73
N ALA A 56 6.93 0.35 2.14
CA ALA A 56 5.90 1.14 1.47
C ALA A 56 6.19 1.30 -0.03
N LYS A 57 7.46 1.50 -0.40
CA LYS A 57 7.88 1.63 -1.79
C LYS A 57 7.65 0.35 -2.59
N GLU A 58 8.01 -0.81 -2.04
CA GLU A 58 7.78 -2.11 -2.70
C GLU A 58 6.29 -2.36 -2.93
N ILE A 59 5.46 -2.08 -1.92
CA ILE A 59 4.01 -2.26 -2.02
C ILE A 59 3.39 -1.28 -3.02
N TYR A 60 3.77 0.01 -3.00
CA TYR A 60 3.29 0.97 -4.00
C TYR A 60 3.71 0.60 -5.43
N GLN A 61 4.90 0.03 -5.63
CA GLN A 61 5.33 -0.45 -6.95
C GLN A 61 4.48 -1.62 -7.44
N GLU A 62 4.11 -2.55 -6.55
CA GLU A 62 3.21 -3.64 -6.89
C GLU A 62 1.79 -3.12 -7.17
N ALA A 63 1.28 -2.18 -6.36
CA ALA A 63 0.00 -1.50 -6.59
C ALA A 63 -0.04 -0.86 -7.98
N LEU A 64 1.05 -0.18 -8.38
CA LEU A 64 1.17 0.48 -9.67
C LEU A 64 1.08 -0.52 -10.83
N LYS A 65 1.81 -1.64 -10.75
CA LYS A 65 1.75 -2.69 -11.79
C LYS A 65 0.34 -3.25 -11.97
N GLN A 66 -0.37 -3.47 -10.86
CA GLN A 66 -1.74 -3.98 -10.89
C GLN A 66 -2.71 -2.93 -11.48
N ALA A 67 -2.55 -1.66 -11.11
CA ALA A 67 -3.35 -0.56 -11.68
C ALA A 67 -3.08 -0.38 -13.18
N GLU A 68 -1.83 -0.50 -13.63
CA GLU A 68 -1.44 -0.47 -15.05
C GLU A 68 -2.04 -1.64 -15.83
N LEU A 69 -2.02 -2.85 -15.26
CA LEU A 69 -2.65 -4.03 -15.86
C LEU A 69 -4.16 -3.83 -16.07
N LYS A 70 -4.82 -3.16 -15.11
CA LYS A 70 -6.24 -2.83 -15.16
C LYS A 70 -6.57 -1.57 -15.96
N ARG A 71 -5.55 -0.80 -16.37
CA ARG A 71 -5.69 0.53 -17.00
C ARG A 71 -6.50 1.52 -16.13
N ASP A 72 -6.38 1.40 -14.81
CA ASP A 72 -6.99 2.35 -13.87
C ASP A 72 -6.10 3.59 -13.75
N GLU A 73 -6.34 4.57 -14.63
CA GLU A 73 -5.59 5.81 -14.67
C GLU A 73 -5.66 6.62 -13.37
N VAL A 74 -6.80 6.59 -12.68
CA VAL A 74 -7.00 7.32 -11.42
C VAL A 74 -6.06 6.77 -10.35
N SER A 75 -6.06 5.44 -10.20
CA SER A 75 -5.17 4.76 -9.25
C SER A 75 -3.70 4.90 -9.62
N ILE A 76 -3.35 4.82 -10.90
CA ILE A 76 -1.97 5.04 -11.39
C ILE A 76 -1.46 6.41 -10.99
N GLN A 77 -2.24 7.48 -11.21
CA GLN A 77 -1.83 8.84 -10.87
C GLN A 77 -1.70 9.03 -9.36
N HIS A 78 -2.64 8.48 -8.59
CA HIS A 78 -2.59 8.52 -7.13
C HIS A 78 -1.32 7.83 -6.60
N ILE A 79 -1.06 6.58 -7.01
CA ILE A 79 0.10 5.80 -6.57
C ILE A 79 1.43 6.48 -6.97
N LYS A 80 1.51 7.08 -8.17
CA LYS A 80 2.70 7.83 -8.61
C LYS A 80 2.96 9.06 -7.75
N LYS A 81 1.91 9.77 -7.35
CA LYS A 81 2.02 10.91 -6.44
C LYS A 81 2.56 10.46 -5.07
N GLU A 82 1.98 9.41 -4.50
CA GLU A 82 2.42 8.84 -3.22
C GLU A 82 3.88 8.35 -3.26
N LEU A 83 4.31 7.69 -4.35
CA LEU A 83 5.71 7.29 -4.55
C LEU A 83 6.68 8.48 -4.62
N ALA A 84 6.25 9.59 -5.22
CA ALA A 84 7.04 10.82 -5.26
C ALA A 84 7.16 11.46 -3.87
N GLU A 85 6.06 11.46 -3.09
CA GLU A 85 6.06 11.93 -1.70
C GLU A 85 6.94 11.06 -0.79
N LEU A 86 6.84 9.73 -0.92
CA LEU A 86 7.70 8.76 -0.25
C LEU A 86 9.18 9.06 -0.55
N SER A 87 9.52 9.24 -1.82
CA SER A 87 10.91 9.50 -2.23
C SER A 87 11.49 10.80 -1.68
N ARG A 88 10.62 11.78 -1.35
CA ARG A 88 11.03 13.02 -0.67
C ARG A 88 11.24 12.77 0.82
N LYS A 89 10.31 12.09 1.48
CA LYS A 89 10.37 11.74 2.92
C LYS A 89 11.55 10.82 3.25
N SER A 90 11.80 9.79 2.44
CA SER A 90 12.91 8.86 2.64
C SER A 90 14.29 9.52 2.48
N ARG A 91 14.36 10.63 1.72
CA ARG A 91 15.61 11.38 1.48
C ARG A 91 15.85 12.49 2.50
N SER A 92 14.83 12.83 3.28
CA SER A 92 14.88 13.83 4.36
C SER A 92 14.95 13.19 5.75
N SER A 93 14.91 11.86 5.83
CA SER A 93 15.21 11.10 7.05
C SER A 93 16.74 11.02 7.22
N PRO A 94 17.31 11.49 8.35
CA PRO A 94 18.76 11.57 8.56
C PRO A 94 19.45 10.21 8.72
#